data_AF-A0A1J3K8X4-F1
#
_entry.id   AF-A0A1J3K8X4-F1
#
_cell.length_a   1.000
_cell.length_b   1.000
_cell.length_c   1.000
_cell.angle_alpha   90.00
_cell.angle_beta   90.00
_cell.angle_gamma   90.00
#
_symmetry.space_group_name_H-M   'P 1'
#
loop_
_entity.id
_entity.type
_entity.pdbx_description
1 polymer ?
#
loop_
_entity_poly.entity_id
_entity_poly.type
_entity_poly.pdbx_seq_one_letter_code
_entity_poly.pdbx_strand_id
1 'polypeptide(L)'
;LYMFSQTNRVWFGYINKHPCFVSEPSYVPECLSFHLETLQWIGYGGSETKEEKEAAAYILRNARRLKTALFSLACTRMLENDMIMVNELQSMSMASVSCQLVIQRSNFLLENML
;
A
#
# COMPACT_ATOMS: atom_id res chain seq x y z
N LEU A 1 -7.65 3.47 -9.63
CA LEU A 1 -6.20 3.40 -9.36
C LEU A 1 -5.46 4.01 -10.54
N TYR A 2 -5.05 5.28 -10.45
CA TYR A 2 -4.11 5.83 -11.42
C TYR A 2 -2.69 5.62 -10.87
N MET A 3 -1.92 4.72 -11.48
CA MET A 3 -0.49 4.61 -11.26
C MET A 3 0.19 5.78 -12.00
N PHE A 4 0.51 6.86 -11.29
CA PHE A 4 1.46 7.83 -11.83
C PHE A 4 2.88 7.35 -11.54
N SER A 5 3.46 6.66 -12.53
CA SER A 5 4.88 6.32 -12.56
C SER A 5 5.64 7.49 -13.20
N GLN A 6 6.20 8.38 -12.39
CA GLN A 6 7.12 9.41 -12.88
C GLN A 6 8.59 9.08 -12.54
N THR A 7 8.87 8.24 -11.53
CA THR A 7 10.26 7.88 -11.13
C THR A 7 10.30 6.65 -10.20
N ASN A 8 10.07 5.41 -10.68
CA ASN A 8 10.15 4.18 -9.85
C ASN A 8 9.40 4.22 -8.48
N ARG A 9 8.47 5.15 -8.30
CA ARG A 9 7.68 5.38 -7.08
C ARG A 9 6.22 5.47 -7.51
N VAL A 10 5.35 4.78 -6.76
CA VAL A 10 3.91 4.80 -6.98
C VAL A 10 3.28 5.57 -5.82
N TRP A 11 2.48 6.60 -6.14
CA TRP A 11 1.75 7.41 -5.16
C TRP A 11 0.27 7.00 -5.17
N PHE A 12 -0.28 6.72 -3.98
CA PHE A 12 -1.72 6.47 -3.79
C PHE A 12 -2.33 7.68 -3.11
N GLY A 13 -3.26 8.36 -3.77
CA GLY A 13 -4.00 9.52 -3.25
C GLY A 13 -5.51 9.32 -3.37
N TYR A 14 -6.25 9.79 -2.37
CA TYR A 14 -7.70 9.67 -2.25
C TYR A 14 -8.45 10.37 -3.39
N ILE A 15 -9.35 9.67 -4.09
CA ILE A 15 -10.34 10.28 -5.00
C ILE A 15 -11.75 9.96 -4.49
N ASN A 16 -12.57 11.00 -4.42
CA ASN A 16 -13.96 10.99 -3.99
C ASN A 16 -14.83 9.92 -4.68
N LYS A 17 -15.68 9.31 -3.84
CA LYS A 17 -16.76 8.34 -4.08
C LYS A 17 -17.27 8.16 -5.52
N HIS A 18 -16.84 7.08 -6.17
CA HIS A 18 -17.68 6.29 -7.08
C HIS A 18 -17.37 4.80 -6.83
N PRO A 19 -18.37 3.89 -6.87
CA PRO A 19 -18.14 2.47 -6.68
C PRO A 19 -17.52 1.92 -7.97
N CYS A 20 -16.24 2.17 -8.16
CA CYS A 20 -15.45 1.41 -9.12
C CYS A 20 -15.26 0.04 -8.48
N PHE A 21 -15.95 -0.98 -8.98
CA PHE A 21 -15.58 -2.36 -8.74
C PHE A 21 -14.13 -2.52 -9.22
N VAL A 22 -13.17 -2.41 -8.30
CA VAL A 22 -11.76 -2.65 -8.59
C VAL A 22 -11.60 -4.16 -8.71
N SER A 23 -11.94 -4.71 -9.87
CA SER A 23 -11.54 -6.07 -10.19
C SER A 23 -10.01 -6.09 -10.34
N GLU A 24 -9.38 -7.12 -9.78
CA GLU A 24 -7.97 -7.39 -10.04
C GLU A 24 -7.70 -7.39 -11.56
N PRO A 25 -6.62 -6.73 -12.04
CA PRO A 25 -6.26 -6.79 -13.45
C PRO A 25 -6.05 -8.23 -13.89
N SER A 26 -6.55 -8.61 -15.07
CA SER A 26 -6.38 -9.96 -15.61
C SER A 26 -4.91 -10.30 -15.93
N TYR A 27 -4.06 -9.28 -16.06
CA TYR A 27 -2.62 -9.42 -16.30
C TYR A 27 -1.84 -8.52 -15.35
N VAL A 28 -0.70 -9.03 -14.89
CA VAL A 28 0.25 -8.26 -14.09
C VAL A 28 1.05 -7.35 -15.02
N PRO A 29 1.03 -6.02 -14.82
CA PRO A 29 1.86 -5.11 -15.61
C PRO A 29 3.35 -5.44 -15.46
N GLU A 30 4.09 -5.40 -16.57
CA GLU A 30 5.53 -5.68 -16.56
C GLU A 30 6.28 -4.71 -15.64
N CYS A 31 5.88 -3.44 -15.62
CA CYS A 31 6.42 -2.41 -14.72
C CYS A 31 6.30 -2.81 -13.24
N LEU A 32 5.15 -3.35 -12.85
CA LEU A 32 4.93 -3.83 -11.48
C LEU A 32 5.80 -5.05 -11.18
N SER A 33 5.80 -6.04 -12.08
CA SER A 33 6.50 -7.30 -11.86
C SER A 33 8.02 -7.15 -11.85
N PHE A 34 8.58 -6.45 -12.84
CA PHE A 34 10.01 -6.49 -13.15
C PHE A 34 10.75 -5.17 -12.94
N HIS A 35 10.05 -4.08 -12.62
CA HIS A 35 10.69 -2.75 -12.49
C HIS A 35 10.41 -2.05 -11.17
N LEU A 36 9.35 -2.43 -10.43
CA LEU A 36 9.06 -1.80 -9.14
C LEU A 36 10.04 -2.29 -8.07
N GLU A 37 10.97 -1.42 -7.68
CA GLU A 37 11.94 -1.69 -6.62
C GLU A 37 11.58 -1.06 -5.27
N THR A 38 10.77 0.00 -5.27
CA THR A 38 10.38 0.70 -4.04
C THR A 38 8.91 1.07 -4.07
N LEU A 39 8.19 0.72 -3.00
CA LEU A 39 6.81 1.11 -2.77
C LEU A 39 6.78 2.03 -1.54
N GLN A 40 6.08 3.16 -1.66
CA GLN A 40 5.76 4.02 -0.53
C GLN A 40 4.26 4.28 -0.51
N TRP A 41 3.58 3.72 0.47
CA TRP A 41 2.15 3.91 0.69
C TRP A 41 1.95 4.84 1.88
N ILE A 42 1.42 6.03 1.64
CA ILE A 42 1.18 7.03 2.69
C ILE A 42 -0.31 7.04 3.05
N GLY A 43 -0.62 6.96 4.34
CA GLY A 43 -1.99 7.00 4.83
C GLY A 43 -2.77 5.71 4.53
N TYR A 44 -2.13 4.55 4.65
CA TYR A 44 -2.78 3.25 4.50
C TYR A 44 -3.83 3.04 5.60
N GLY A 45 -5.11 2.99 5.22
CA GLY A 45 -6.27 2.77 6.10
C GLY A 45 -6.60 1.30 6.35
N GLY A 46 -6.01 0.39 5.58
CA GLY A 46 -6.10 -1.05 5.80
C GLY A 46 -7.53 -1.58 5.90
N SER A 47 -7.86 -2.25 7.00
CA SER A 47 -9.18 -2.86 7.25
C SER A 47 -10.39 -1.94 7.08
N GLU A 48 -10.21 -0.61 7.20
CA GLU A 48 -11.28 0.37 7.00
C GLU A 48 -11.62 0.56 5.50
N THR A 49 -10.72 0.15 4.61
CA THR A 49 -10.80 0.33 3.16
C THR A 49 -10.41 -0.97 2.44
N LYS A 50 -11.41 -1.80 2.14
CA LYS A 50 -11.22 -3.10 1.46
C LYS A 50 -10.39 -2.97 0.17
N GLU A 51 -10.59 -1.91 -0.59
CA GLU A 51 -9.89 -1.66 -1.85
C GLU A 51 -8.38 -1.43 -1.64
N GLU A 52 -7.98 -0.75 -0.56
CA GLU A 52 -6.56 -0.55 -0.25
C GLU A 52 -5.90 -1.86 0.14
N LYS A 53 -6.59 -2.69 0.93
CA LYS A 53 -6.10 -4.02 1.32
C LYS A 53 -5.89 -4.91 0.09
N GLU A 54 -6.85 -4.94 -0.82
CA GLU A 54 -6.75 -5.72 -2.06
C GLU A 54 -5.63 -5.19 -2.97
N ALA A 55 -5.46 -3.88 -3.07
CA ALA A 55 -4.39 -3.27 -3.85
C ALA A 55 -3.00 -3.52 -3.25
N ALA A 56 -2.84 -3.41 -1.93
CA ALA A 56 -1.59 -3.72 -1.23
C ALA A 56 -1.21 -5.19 -1.43
N ALA A 57 -2.16 -6.11 -1.22
CA ALA A 57 -1.95 -7.54 -1.45
C ALA A 57 -1.58 -7.82 -2.91
N TYR A 58 -2.26 -7.18 -3.87
CA TYR A 58 -1.95 -7.31 -5.30
C TYR A 58 -0.52 -6.86 -5.63
N ILE A 59 -0.07 -5.72 -5.10
CA ILE A 59 1.27 -5.21 -5.38
C ILE A 59 2.32 -6.13 -4.75
N LEU A 60 2.17 -6.46 -3.47
CA LEU A 60 3.13 -7.29 -2.74
C LEU A 60 3.29 -8.68 -3.37
N ARG A 61 2.19 -9.33 -3.76
CA ARG A 61 2.24 -10.66 -4.38
C ARG A 61 2.77 -10.68 -5.82
N ASN A 62 2.87 -9.53 -6.49
CA ASN A 62 3.23 -9.45 -7.89
C ASN A 62 4.56 -8.72 -8.16
N ALA A 63 5.01 -7.85 -7.27
CA ALA A 63 6.23 -7.06 -7.45
C ALA A 63 7.50 -7.87 -7.15
N ARG A 64 7.97 -8.64 -8.14
CA ARG A 64 9.12 -9.56 -7.98
C ARG A 64 10.46 -8.87 -7.73
N ARG A 65 10.58 -7.59 -8.09
CA ARG A 65 11.81 -6.80 -7.94
C ARG A 65 11.75 -5.83 -6.77
N LEU A 66 10.69 -5.89 -5.96
CA LEU A 66 10.51 -5.02 -4.82
C LEU A 66 11.60 -5.26 -3.78
N LYS A 67 12.34 -4.21 -3.42
CA LYS A 67 13.39 -4.24 -2.40
C LYS A 67 12.89 -3.65 -1.09
N THR A 68 12.04 -2.63 -1.18
CA THR A 68 11.49 -1.95 0.01
C THR A 68 10.02 -1.64 -0.21
N ALA A 69 9.19 -2.00 0.77
CA ALA A 69 7.79 -1.63 0.85
C ALA A 69 7.56 -0.85 2.14
N LEU A 70 7.35 0.46 2.03
CA LEU A 70 7.08 1.33 3.16
C LEU A 70 5.59 1.62 3.24
N PHE A 71 4.95 1.24 4.34
CA PHE A 71 3.57 1.59 4.65
C PHE A 71 3.53 2.56 5.83
N SER A 72 3.00 3.75 5.60
CA SER A 72 2.66 4.70 6.64
C SER A 72 1.17 4.59 6.92
N LEU A 73 0.81 4.10 8.11
CA LEU A 73 -0.59 3.85 8.49
C LEU A 73 -1.34 5.17 8.62
N ALA A 74 -2.55 5.27 8.09
CA ALA A 74 -3.45 6.37 8.40
C ALA A 74 -3.61 6.43 9.93
N CYS A 75 -3.34 7.59 10.52
CA CYS A 75 -3.40 7.72 11.97
C CYS A 75 -4.85 7.54 12.42
N THR A 76 -5.15 6.39 12.98
CA THR A 76 -6.44 6.13 13.62
C THR A 76 -6.37 6.60 15.07
N ARG A 77 -7.49 7.00 15.67
CA ARG A 77 -7.52 7.38 17.10
C ARG A 77 -7.23 6.20 18.04
N MET A 78 -7.20 4.97 17.53
CA MET A 78 -7.12 3.74 18.32
C MET A 78 -5.89 2.91 17.91
N LEU A 79 -4.97 2.68 18.85
CA LEU A 79 -3.76 1.87 18.61
C LEU A 79 -4.08 0.42 18.20
N GLU A 80 -5.25 -0.10 18.58
CA GLU A 80 -5.71 -1.43 18.19
C GLU A 80 -5.91 -1.55 16.66
N ASN A 81 -6.43 -0.50 16.01
CA ASN A 81 -6.58 -0.49 14.56
C ASN A 81 -5.22 -0.55 13.85
N ASP A 82 -4.21 0.14 14.37
CA ASP A 82 -2.85 0.05 13.84
C ASP A 82 -2.28 -1.38 13.95
N MET A 83 -2.49 -2.04 15.09
CA MET A 83 -2.06 -3.44 15.26
C MET A 83 -2.76 -4.37 14.26
N ILE A 84 -4.05 -4.17 14.00
CA ILE A 84 -4.79 -4.91 12.98
C ILE A 84 -4.14 -4.69 11.61
N MET A 85 -3.90 -3.44 11.21
CA MET A 85 -3.27 -3.12 9.91
C MET A 85 -1.86 -3.69 9.78
N VAL A 86 -1.06 -3.66 10.85
CA VAL A 86 0.27 -4.28 10.88
C VAL A 86 0.18 -5.77 10.63
N ASN A 87 -0.68 -6.47 11.36
CA ASN A 87 -0.87 -7.92 11.21
C ASN A 87 -1.38 -8.27 9.81
N GLU A 88 -2.30 -7.47 9.26
CA GLU A 88 -2.78 -7.63 7.89
C GLU A 88 -1.64 -7.54 6.87
N LEU A 89 -0.82 -6.49 6.92
CA LEU A 89 0.32 -6.31 6.01
C LEU A 89 1.36 -7.42 6.16
N GLN A 90 1.65 -7.85 7.40
CA GLN A 90 2.61 -8.93 7.66
C GLN A 90 2.11 -10.31 7.18
N SER A 91 0.79 -10.50 7.12
CA SER A 91 0.19 -11.75 6.63
C SER A 91 0.17 -11.88 5.09
N MET A 92 0.43 -10.78 4.36
CA MET A 92 0.39 -10.78 2.90
C MET A 92 1.57 -11.53 2.29
N SER A 93 1.31 -12.26 1.21
CA SER A 93 2.38 -12.89 0.44
C SER A 93 3.19 -11.84 -0.33
N MET A 94 4.51 -12.00 -0.31
CA MET A 94 5.44 -11.17 -1.08
C MET A 94 6.05 -11.99 -2.21
N ALA A 95 6.00 -11.47 -3.44
CA ALA A 95 6.67 -12.09 -4.58
C ALA A 95 8.21 -11.99 -4.47
N SER A 96 8.69 -10.91 -3.88
CA SER A 96 10.12 -10.68 -3.67
C SER A 96 10.52 -11.15 -2.27
N VAL A 97 11.35 -12.20 -2.21
CA VAL A 97 11.90 -12.75 -0.97
C VAL A 97 12.85 -11.77 -0.28
N SER A 98 13.50 -10.89 -1.05
CA SER A 98 14.41 -9.87 -0.53
C SER A 98 13.71 -8.56 -0.13
N CYS A 99 12.39 -8.47 -0.28
CA CYS A 99 11.66 -7.25 0.06
C CYS A 99 11.67 -7.01 1.57
N GLN A 100 12.16 -5.84 1.97
CA GLN A 100 12.00 -5.33 3.33
C GLN A 100 10.66 -4.62 3.46
N LEU A 101 9.74 -5.21 4.22
CA LEU A 101 8.49 -4.56 4.62
C LEU A 101 8.74 -3.67 5.85
N VAL A 102 8.50 -2.38 5.70
CA VAL A 102 8.63 -1.37 6.76
C VAL A 102 7.25 -0.77 7.01
N ILE A 103 6.78 -0.84 8.25
CA ILE A 103 5.49 -0.29 8.66
C ILE A 103 5.74 0.74 9.74
N GLN A 104 5.18 1.93 9.55
CA GLN A 104 5.29 3.02 10.52
C GLN A 104 3.94 3.70 10.71
N ARG A 105 3.68 4.16 11.93
CA ARG A 105 2.53 5.01 12.21
C ARG A 105 2.75 6.39 11.57
N SER A 106 1.79 6.90 10.81
CA SER A 106 1.90 8.26 10.28
C SER A 106 1.69 9.28 11.40
N ASN A 107 2.51 10.33 11.40
CA ASN A 107 2.25 11.54 12.19
C ASN A 107 1.39 12.56 11.43
N PHE A 108 0.77 12.16 10.32
CA PHE A 108 0.11 13.08 9.37
C PHE A 108 -1.04 13.87 10.01
N LEU A 109 -1.68 13.35 11.07
CA LEU A 109 -2.67 14.09 11.84
C LEU A 109 -2.08 15.09 12.84
N LEU A 110 -0.83 14.91 13.28
CA LEU A 110 -0.16 15.86 14.18
C LEU A 110 0.34 17.10 13.41
N GLU A 111 0.77 16.94 12.16
CA GLU A 111 1.24 18.06 11.33
C GLU A 111 0.11 18.93 10.75
N ASN A 112 -1.13 18.42 10.70
CA ASN A 112 -2.30 19.16 10.20
C ASN A 112 -3.26 19.63 11.33
N MET A 113 -2.85 19.53 12.60
CA MET A 113 -3.57 20.04 13.78
C MET A 113 -2.87 21.23 14.47
N LEU A 114 -1.79 21.76 13.87
CA LEU A 114 -1.16 23.05 14.22
C LEU A 114 -1.40 24.06 13.09
#